data_AF-W8CB56-F1
#
_entry.id   AF-W8CB56-F1
#
_cell.length_a   1.000
_cell.length_b   1.000
_cell.length_c   1.000
_cell.angle_alpha   90.00
_cell.angle_beta   90.00
_cell.angle_gamma   90.00
#
_symmetry.space_group_name_H-M   'P 1'
#
loop_
_entity.id
_entity.type
_entity.pdbx_description
1 polymer ?
#
loop_
_entity_poly.entity_id
_entity_poly.type
_entity_poly.pdbx_seq_one_letter_code
_entity_poly.pdbx_strand_id
1 'polypeptide(L)'
;LNYRYVQYHAKRQTKGRKQRTAKMLPRRLPIFFILSVIVVSTSQSWLKPGCHKVGNTRIISIPECVEFRITTNACRGFCEAYAVPSIPFGQAIPGIFKPVKPVVSVGQCCNIMAAEEVQKRVLCMGGMRNITFKSAVSCSCYHCKKD
;
A
#
# COMPACT_ATOMS: atom_id res chain seq x y z
N LEU A 1 14.47 29.59 9.96
CA LEU A 1 13.16 28.91 10.15
C LEU A 1 13.34 27.44 9.81
N ASN A 2 13.36 26.59 10.85
CA ASN A 2 13.71 25.16 10.80
C ASN A 2 12.59 24.31 10.18
N TYR A 3 12.85 23.63 9.07
CA TYR A 3 11.95 22.59 8.54
C TYR A 3 12.25 21.25 9.22
N ARG A 4 11.28 20.78 10.03
CA ARG A 4 11.33 19.49 10.73
C ARG A 4 11.26 18.33 9.73
N TYR A 5 12.24 17.43 9.81
CA TYR A 5 12.13 16.06 9.32
C TYR A 5 10.88 15.38 9.92
N VAL A 6 10.02 14.82 9.08
CA VAL A 6 8.89 13.99 9.51
C VAL A 6 9.41 12.58 9.79
N GLN A 7 9.60 12.29 11.07
CA GLN A 7 10.00 11.00 11.59
C GLN A 7 8.82 10.02 11.50
N TYR A 8 8.91 9.00 10.64
CA TYR A 8 7.87 7.96 10.53
C TYR A 8 7.90 7.05 11.76
N HIS A 9 6.91 7.20 12.64
CA HIS A 9 6.67 6.30 13.76
C HIS A 9 6.02 4.99 13.28
N ALA A 10 6.82 3.93 13.16
CA ALA A 10 6.31 2.56 13.02
C ALA A 10 5.80 2.04 14.38
N LYS A 11 4.48 2.03 14.61
CA LYS A 11 3.88 1.33 15.75
C LYS A 11 3.93 -0.19 15.51
N ARG A 12 4.86 -0.89 16.19
CA ARG A 12 4.81 -2.35 16.33
C ARG A 12 3.73 -2.71 17.36
N GLN A 13 2.71 -3.45 16.94
CA GLN A 13 1.85 -4.17 17.88
C GLN A 13 2.52 -5.50 18.24
N THR A 14 2.95 -5.66 19.49
CA THR A 14 3.41 -6.93 20.04
C THR A 14 2.26 -7.58 20.82
N LYS A 15 1.70 -8.67 20.27
CA LYS A 15 0.73 -9.55 20.94
C LYS A 15 1.51 -10.54 21.84
N GLY A 16 1.16 -10.60 23.12
CA GLY A 16 1.98 -11.21 24.17
C GLY A 16 1.99 -12.74 24.27
N ARG A 17 2.89 -13.26 25.12
CA ARG A 17 2.72 -14.56 25.81
C ARG A 17 3.58 -14.64 27.08
N LYS A 18 2.94 -15.11 28.16
CA LYS A 18 3.45 -15.27 29.54
C LYS A 18 4.55 -16.34 29.59
N GLN A 19 5.75 -15.99 30.04
CA GLN A 19 6.88 -16.90 30.26
C GLN A 19 6.62 -17.78 31.49
N ARG A 20 6.61 -19.10 31.30
CA ARG A 20 6.85 -20.07 32.38
C ARG A 20 8.31 -20.50 32.30
N THR A 21 8.98 -20.37 33.43
CA THR A 21 10.37 -20.78 33.70
C THR A 21 10.53 -22.29 33.69
N ALA A 22 11.59 -22.80 33.06
CA ALA A 22 12.31 -23.98 33.52
C ALA A 22 13.70 -24.02 32.85
N LYS A 23 14.70 -24.27 33.68
CA LYS A 23 16.14 -24.36 33.40
C LYS A 23 16.44 -25.64 32.62
N MET A 24 17.37 -25.61 31.65
CA MET A 24 18.45 -26.59 31.48
C MET A 24 19.30 -26.27 30.25
N LEU A 25 20.61 -26.22 30.46
CA LEU A 25 21.67 -25.95 29.49
C LEU A 25 22.22 -27.27 28.94
N PRO A 26 22.33 -27.43 27.61
CA PRO A 26 23.36 -28.31 27.04
C PRO A 26 24.27 -27.58 26.04
N ARG A 27 25.55 -27.91 26.17
CA ARG A 27 26.74 -27.25 25.65
C ARG A 27 27.06 -27.63 24.19
N ARG A 28 26.15 -27.34 23.25
CA ARG A 28 26.32 -27.56 21.78
C ARG A 28 25.57 -26.49 20.96
N LEU A 29 25.64 -25.22 21.37
CA LEU A 29 24.70 -24.17 20.94
C LEU A 29 25.12 -23.13 19.86
N PRO A 30 26.27 -23.15 19.16
CA PRO A 30 26.57 -22.05 18.23
C PRO A 30 25.99 -22.25 16.82
N ILE A 31 25.82 -23.49 16.34
CA ILE A 31 25.44 -23.75 14.94
C ILE A 31 23.94 -23.55 14.69
N PHE A 32 23.07 -23.96 15.63
CA PHE A 32 21.63 -23.79 15.50
C PHE A 32 21.17 -22.32 15.66
N PHE A 33 21.91 -21.52 16.44
CA PHE A 33 21.61 -20.09 16.59
C PHE A 33 21.93 -19.32 15.30
N ILE A 34 23.02 -19.66 14.59
CA ILE A 34 23.41 -18.99 13.34
C ILE A 34 22.40 -19.29 12.21
N LEU A 35 21.88 -20.52 12.11
CA LEU A 35 20.83 -20.85 11.12
C LEU A 35 19.50 -20.13 11.37
N SER A 36 19.14 -19.83 12.62
CA SER A 36 17.89 -19.13 12.95
C SER A 36 17.85 -17.66 12.50
N VAL A 37 19.01 -17.00 12.36
CA VAL A 37 19.09 -15.58 12.00
C VAL A 37 18.85 -15.35 10.50
N ILE A 38 19.19 -16.31 9.65
CA ILE A 38 19.07 -16.17 8.18
C ILE A 38 17.60 -16.18 7.72
N VAL A 39 16.68 -16.75 8.49
CA VAL A 39 15.28 -17.00 8.08
C VAL A 39 14.38 -15.75 8.13
N VAL A 40 14.81 -14.63 8.73
CA VAL A 40 13.90 -13.54 9.15
C VAL A 40 13.94 -12.27 8.27
N SER A 41 14.48 -12.33 7.05
CA SER A 41 14.61 -11.13 6.19
C SER A 41 13.78 -11.21 4.90
N THR A 42 12.46 -11.38 5.00
CA THR A 42 11.56 -11.14 3.86
C THR A 42 11.22 -9.64 3.76
N SER A 43 12.22 -8.83 3.36
CA SER A 43 11.98 -7.41 3.09
C SER A 43 11.00 -7.28 1.90
N GLN A 44 9.83 -6.71 2.16
CA GLN A 44 8.84 -6.41 1.12
C GLN A 44 9.43 -5.37 0.16
N SER A 45 9.69 -5.75 -1.10
CA SER A 45 10.38 -4.91 -2.08
C SER A 45 9.66 -3.59 -2.40
N TRP A 46 8.36 -3.50 -2.14
CA TRP A 46 7.54 -2.30 -2.34
C TRP A 46 7.69 -1.25 -1.22
N LEU A 47 8.40 -1.55 -0.13
CA LEU A 47 8.61 -0.59 0.97
C LEU A 47 9.54 0.58 0.59
N LYS A 48 10.26 0.46 -0.53
CA LYS A 48 11.12 1.53 -1.06
C LYS A 48 10.32 2.58 -1.83
N PRO A 49 10.83 3.81 -1.97
CA PRO A 49 10.21 4.84 -2.81
C PRO A 49 9.89 4.33 -4.23
N GLY A 50 8.82 4.86 -4.82
CA GLY A 50 8.30 4.45 -6.13
C GLY A 50 7.04 3.61 -6.03
N CYS A 51 6.49 3.24 -7.20
CA CYS A 51 5.24 2.49 -7.33
C CYS A 51 5.52 1.11 -7.94
N HIS A 52 5.11 0.06 -7.25
CA HIS A 52 5.51 -1.32 -7.54
C HIS A 52 4.30 -2.22 -7.80
N LYS A 53 4.44 -3.15 -8.74
CA LYS A 53 3.47 -4.22 -8.95
C LYS A 53 3.64 -5.28 -7.86
N VAL A 54 2.55 -5.63 -7.19
CA VAL A 54 2.51 -6.61 -6.09
C VAL A 54 1.35 -7.57 -6.28
N GLY A 55 1.51 -8.82 -5.85
CA GLY A 55 0.39 -9.76 -5.76
C GLY A 55 -0.55 -9.38 -4.61
N ASN A 56 -1.85 -9.40 -4.86
CA ASN A 56 -2.88 -9.16 -3.86
C ASN A 56 -3.96 -10.23 -3.92
N THR A 57 -4.24 -10.86 -2.79
CA THR A 57 -5.32 -11.84 -2.66
C THR A 57 -6.41 -11.27 -1.78
N ARG A 58 -7.64 -11.26 -2.30
CA ARG A 58 -8.83 -10.82 -1.55
C ARG A 58 -9.97 -11.82 -1.67
N ILE A 59 -10.79 -11.86 -0.64
CA ILE A 59 -12.07 -12.58 -0.67
C ILE A 59 -13.09 -11.64 -1.32
N ILE A 60 -13.79 -12.14 -2.32
CA ILE A 60 -14.83 -11.45 -3.07
C ILE A 60 -16.18 -11.98 -2.59
N SER A 61 -17.06 -11.06 -2.22
CA SER A 61 -18.44 -11.33 -1.86
C SER A 61 -19.35 -10.59 -2.84
N ILE A 62 -20.18 -11.33 -3.57
CA ILE A 62 -21.11 -10.80 -4.56
C ILE A 62 -22.50 -11.31 -4.18
N PRO A 63 -23.52 -10.44 -4.10
CA PRO A 63 -24.88 -10.87 -3.77
C PRO A 63 -25.36 -12.01 -4.67
N GLU A 64 -26.03 -12.99 -4.07
CA GLU A 64 -26.55 -14.19 -4.75
C GLU A 64 -25.48 -15.12 -5.37
N CYS A 65 -24.21 -14.94 -5.01
CA CYS A 65 -23.10 -15.79 -5.45
C CYS A 65 -22.29 -16.31 -4.26
N VAL A 66 -21.68 -17.49 -4.42
CA VAL A 66 -20.79 -18.06 -3.41
C VAL A 66 -19.51 -17.24 -3.32
N GLU A 67 -19.07 -16.92 -2.09
CA GLU A 67 -17.81 -16.19 -1.86
C GLU A 67 -16.59 -16.95 -2.39
N PHE A 68 -15.62 -16.22 -2.93
CA PHE A 68 -14.43 -16.82 -3.50
C PHE A 68 -13.19 -15.96 -3.29
N ARG A 69 -12.02 -16.61 -3.30
CA ARG A 69 -10.72 -15.92 -3.27
C ARG A 69 -10.24 -15.68 -4.69
N ILE A 70 -9.73 -14.48 -4.93
CA ILE A 70 -9.03 -14.13 -6.17
C ILE A 70 -7.67 -13.53 -5.84
N THR A 71 -6.66 -13.95 -6.60
CA THR A 71 -5.31 -13.40 -6.56
C THR A 71 -5.07 -12.66 -7.86
N THR A 72 -4.84 -11.36 -7.78
CA THR A 72 -4.52 -10.51 -8.93
C THR A 72 -3.30 -9.66 -8.64
N ASN A 73 -2.71 -9.06 -9.68
CA ASN A 73 -1.70 -8.04 -9.51
C ASN A 73 -2.36 -6.70 -9.16
N ALA A 74 -1.74 -5.95 -8.26
CA ALA A 74 -2.14 -4.61 -7.83
C ALA A 74 -0.91 -3.69 -7.77
N CYS A 75 -1.14 -2.39 -7.62
CA CYS A 75 -0.06 -1.41 -7.46
C CYS A 75 0.04 -0.97 -6.00
N ARG A 76 1.27 -0.93 -5.47
CA ARG A 76 1.57 -0.48 -4.11
C ARG A 76 2.91 0.24 -4.07
N GLY A 77 2.96 1.37 -3.38
CA GLY A 77 4.18 2.13 -3.26
C GLY A 77 3.99 3.53 -2.69
N PHE A 78 5.08 4.29 -2.70
CA PHE A 78 5.16 5.65 -2.17
C PHE A 78 5.55 6.60 -3.29
N CYS A 79 4.65 7.51 -3.63
CA CYS A 79 4.84 8.53 -4.65
C CYS A 79 5.04 9.91 -4.02
N GLU A 80 5.64 10.82 -4.79
CA GLU A 80 5.97 12.15 -4.29
C GLU A 80 4.71 12.98 -4.02
N ALA A 81 4.74 13.66 -2.88
CA ALA A 81 3.75 14.65 -2.51
C ALA A 81 4.40 15.76 -1.68
N TYR A 82 4.12 17.01 -2.03
CA TYR A 82 4.64 18.18 -1.32
C TYR A 82 3.62 19.33 -1.34
N ALA A 83 3.78 20.26 -0.42
CA ALA A 83 2.97 21.46 -0.33
C ALA A 83 3.86 22.69 -0.23
N VAL A 84 3.52 23.72 -1.00
CA VAL A 84 4.21 25.02 -1.01
C VAL A 84 3.22 26.12 -0.64
N PRO A 85 3.62 27.07 0.23
CA PRO A 85 2.81 28.25 0.48
C PRO A 85 2.73 29.09 -0.80
N SER A 86 1.54 29.61 -1.12
CA SER A 86 1.40 30.55 -2.22
C SER A 86 2.06 31.87 -1.84
N ILE A 87 2.97 32.39 -2.66
CA ILE A 87 3.54 33.72 -2.44
C ILE A 87 2.41 34.74 -2.66
N PRO A 88 2.10 35.61 -1.69
CA PRO A 88 1.16 36.70 -1.90
C PRO A 88 1.86 37.74 -2.79
N PHE A 89 1.85 37.54 -4.10
CA PHE A 89 2.24 38.61 -5.02
C PHE A 89 1.16 39.69 -4.90
N GLY A 90 1.56 40.88 -4.45
CA GLY A 90 0.66 41.96 -4.10
C GLY A 90 -0.38 42.25 -5.19
N GLN A 91 -1.58 42.62 -4.73
CA GLN A 91 -2.75 43.03 -5.52
C GLN A 91 -3.65 41.91 -6.06
N ALA A 92 -4.23 41.12 -5.15
CA ALA A 92 -5.60 40.67 -5.39
C ALA A 92 -6.53 41.88 -5.17
N ILE A 93 -6.91 42.58 -6.24
CA ILE A 93 -7.99 43.58 -6.15
C ILE A 93 -9.24 42.85 -5.63
N PRO A 94 -9.81 43.24 -4.48
CA PRO A 94 -11.00 42.61 -3.93
C PRO A 94 -12.13 42.69 -4.96
N GLY A 95 -12.62 41.53 -5.42
CA GLY A 95 -13.75 41.45 -6.36
C GLY A 95 -13.41 41.14 -7.83
N ILE A 96 -12.14 41.11 -8.23
CA ILE A 96 -11.75 40.79 -9.63
C ILE A 96 -11.07 39.42 -9.75
N PHE A 97 -10.23 39.04 -8.77
CA PHE A 97 -9.51 37.78 -8.79
C PHE A 97 -10.01 36.82 -7.70
N LYS A 98 -10.10 35.53 -8.06
CA LYS A 98 -10.42 34.45 -7.12
C LYS A 98 -9.44 34.50 -5.94
N PRO A 99 -9.90 34.26 -4.68
CA PRO A 99 -9.02 34.30 -3.52
C PRO A 99 -7.85 33.34 -3.73
N VAL A 100 -6.62 33.86 -3.58
CA VAL A 100 -5.39 33.06 -3.70
C VAL A 100 -5.44 31.97 -2.63
N LYS A 101 -5.39 30.71 -3.06
CA LYS A 101 -5.32 29.58 -2.12
C LYS A 101 -3.99 29.68 -1.37
N PRO A 102 -3.99 29.80 -0.02
CA PRO A 102 -2.78 30.11 0.76
C PRO A 102 -1.71 29.01 0.68
N VAL A 103 -2.11 27.79 0.32
CA VAL A 103 -1.22 26.64 0.14
C VAL A 103 -1.62 25.90 -1.13
N VAL A 104 -0.64 25.57 -1.96
CA VAL A 104 -0.79 24.68 -3.12
C VAL A 104 -0.11 23.36 -2.77
N SER A 105 -0.82 22.26 -3.00
CA SER A 105 -0.27 20.91 -2.82
C SER A 105 -0.22 20.20 -4.16
N VAL A 106 0.87 19.46 -4.36
CA VAL A 106 1.09 18.57 -5.49
C VAL A 106 1.22 17.17 -4.91
N GLY A 107 0.42 16.24 -5.41
CA GLY A 107 0.45 14.85 -4.98
C GLY A 107 0.32 13.90 -6.15
N GLN A 108 1.13 12.85 -6.13
CA GLN A 108 1.02 11.71 -7.02
C GLN A 108 0.50 10.49 -6.26
N CYS A 109 -0.30 9.68 -6.93
CA CYS A 109 -0.80 8.40 -6.44
C CYS A 109 -0.13 7.26 -7.20
N CYS A 110 0.10 6.14 -6.50
CA CYS A 110 0.55 4.91 -7.14
C CYS A 110 -0.63 4.25 -7.86
N ASN A 111 -0.62 4.25 -9.19
CA ASN A 111 -1.76 3.86 -10.02
C ASN A 111 -1.43 2.70 -10.97
N ILE A 112 -2.47 1.99 -11.40
CA ILE A 112 -2.41 0.99 -12.48
C ILE A 112 -2.39 1.75 -13.81
N MET A 113 -1.33 1.56 -14.59
CA MET A 113 -1.17 2.22 -15.90
C MET A 113 -1.66 1.36 -17.05
N ALA A 114 -1.52 0.05 -16.91
CA ALA A 114 -2.08 -0.93 -17.82
C ALA A 114 -2.64 -2.10 -17.03
N ALA A 115 -3.78 -2.64 -17.45
CA ALA A 115 -4.45 -3.75 -16.80
C ALA A 115 -4.84 -4.83 -17.81
N GLU A 116 -4.72 -6.08 -17.38
CA GLU A 116 -5.25 -7.25 -18.07
C GLU A 116 -6.55 -7.72 -17.40
N GLU A 117 -7.35 -8.46 -18.14
CA GLU A 117 -8.62 -9.01 -17.65
C GLU A 117 -8.45 -10.46 -17.23
N VAL A 118 -8.87 -10.74 -15.99
CA VAL A 118 -8.90 -12.08 -15.41
C VAL A 118 -10.35 -12.47 -15.19
N GLN A 119 -10.80 -13.51 -15.90
CA GLN A 119 -12.17 -14.01 -15.75
C GLN A 119 -12.22 -15.13 -14.71
N LYS A 120 -13.21 -15.07 -13.83
CA LYS A 120 -13.50 -16.12 -12.85
C LYS A 120 -14.93 -16.61 -13.05
N ARG A 121 -15.07 -17.92 -13.26
CA ARG A 121 -16.38 -18.58 -13.28
C ARG A 121 -16.82 -18.87 -11.84
N VAL A 122 -18.00 -18.40 -11.47
CA VAL A 122 -18.57 -18.49 -10.12
C VAL A 122 -19.99 -19.02 -10.16
N LEU A 123 -20.38 -19.74 -9.10
CA LEU A 123 -21.74 -20.24 -8.93
C LEU A 123 -22.59 -19.19 -8.22
N CYS A 124 -23.71 -18.84 -8.84
CA CYS A 124 -24.72 -17.96 -8.28
C CYS A 124 -26.09 -18.66 -8.31
N MET A 125 -27.10 -18.11 -7.63
CA MET A 125 -28.44 -18.71 -7.59
C MET A 125 -29.04 -18.95 -8.99
N GLY A 126 -28.73 -18.09 -9.96
CA GLY A 126 -29.14 -18.23 -11.37
C GLY A 126 -28.22 -19.10 -12.24
N GLY A 127 -27.31 -19.87 -11.62
CA GLY A 127 -26.34 -20.73 -12.31
C GLY A 127 -24.93 -20.14 -12.39
N MET A 128 -24.11 -20.68 -13.31
CA MET A 128 -22.71 -20.30 -13.45
C MET A 128 -22.56 -18.98 -14.22
N ARG A 129 -21.83 -18.03 -13.65
CA ARG A 129 -21.54 -16.72 -14.26
C ARG A 129 -20.04 -16.48 -14.37
N ASN A 130 -19.60 -15.79 -15.42
CA ASN A 130 -18.22 -15.34 -15.57
C ASN A 130 -18.12 -13.88 -15.11
N ILE A 131 -17.20 -13.62 -14.19
CA ILE A 131 -16.97 -12.28 -13.64
C ILE A 131 -15.55 -11.86 -13.97
N THR A 132 -15.42 -10.66 -14.54
CA THR A 132 -14.14 -10.11 -14.98
C THR A 132 -13.54 -9.22 -13.90
N PHE A 133 -12.25 -9.43 -13.64
CA PHE A 133 -11.45 -8.64 -12.72
C PHE A 133 -10.27 -8.01 -13.46
N LYS A 134 -9.91 -6.78 -13.08
CA LYS A 134 -8.69 -6.15 -13.59
C LYS A 134 -7.48 -6.59 -12.75
N SER A 135 -6.40 -6.96 -13.42
CA SER A 135 -5.09 -7.28 -12.83
C SER A 135 -4.05 -6.33 -13.41
N ALA A 136 -3.18 -5.76 -12.57
CA ALA A 136 -2.19 -4.79 -13.01
C ALA A 136 -1.09 -5.42 -13.87
N VAL A 137 -0.82 -4.86 -15.06
CA VAL A 137 0.32 -5.20 -15.90
C VAL A 137 1.52 -4.31 -15.53
N SER A 138 1.27 -3.00 -15.40
CA SER A 138 2.26 -1.99 -15.05
C SER A 138 1.71 -0.97 -14.03
N CYS A 139 2.63 -0.40 -13.24
CA CYS A 139 2.34 0.53 -12.16
C CYS A 139 3.25 1.75 -12.26
N SER A 140 2.74 2.95 -12.00
CA SER A 140 3.56 4.16 -11.90
C SER A 140 2.94 5.22 -10.99
N CYS A 141 3.74 6.22 -10.63
CA CYS A 141 3.26 7.41 -9.95
C CYS A 141 2.59 8.34 -10.97
N TYR A 142 1.33 8.65 -10.75
CA TYR A 142 0.54 9.49 -11.64
C TYR A 142 -0.39 10.43 -10.85
N HIS A 143 -1.00 11.40 -11.52
CA HIS A 143 -1.97 12.28 -10.87
C HIS A 143 -3.11 11.45 -10.29
N CYS A 144 -3.45 11.74 -9.03
CA CYS A 144 -4.58 11.13 -8.34
C CYS A 144 -5.88 11.54 -9.05
N LYS A 145 -6.38 10.70 -9.95
CA LYS A 145 -7.69 10.88 -10.56
C LYS A 145 -8.71 10.10 -9.75
N LYS A 146 -9.82 10.75 -9.41
CA LYS A 146 -11.02 10.10 -8.88
C LYS A 146 -12.01 10.05 -10.04
N ASP A 147 -12.23 8.87 -10.58
CA ASP A 147 -13.37 8.58 -11.44
C ASP A 147 -14.61 8.29 -10.56
#